data_AF-A0AAN9I033-F1
#
_entry.id   AF-A0AAN9I033-F1
#
_cell.length_a   1.000
_cell.length_b   1.000
_cell.length_c   1.000
_cell.angle_alpha   90.00
_cell.angle_beta   90.00
_cell.angle_gamma   90.00
#
_symmetry.space_group_name_H-M   'P 1'
#
loop_
_entity.id
_entity.type
_entity.pdbx_description
1 polymer ?
#
loop_
_entity_poly.entity_id
_entity_poly.type
_entity_poly.pdbx_seq_one_letter_code
_entity_poly.pdbx_strand_id
1 'polypeptide(L)'
;MPLFLYNYSTGQLHGIFQAASYGEDNIDPTAWANKNCPGESRFPSQVQVSTRKACDPLPPNVFRPVLHHYSGRKFRLRLTKHEAYSLLTLFVDDMTFKEAFKATPA
;
A
#
# COMPACT_ATOMS: atom_id res chain seq x y z
N MET A 1 -5.59 9.35 -3.39
CA MET A 1 -4.73 9.22 -2.20
C MET A 1 -3.88 7.97 -2.39
N PRO A 2 -2.54 8.05 -2.29
CA PRO A 2 -1.67 6.90 -2.49
C PRO A 2 -1.80 5.91 -1.33
N LEU A 3 -1.74 4.62 -1.66
CA LEU A 3 -1.74 3.49 -0.75
C LEU A 3 -0.36 2.81 -0.85
N PHE A 4 0.10 2.25 0.26
CA PHE A 4 1.32 1.46 0.31
C PHE A 4 0.98 0.08 0.84
N LEU A 5 1.55 -0.95 0.24
CA LEU A 5 1.26 -2.32 0.64
C LEU A 5 2.34 -2.80 1.61
N TYR A 6 1.98 -3.05 2.85
CA TYR A 6 2.91 -3.59 3.84
C TYR A 6 2.70 -5.09 4.02
N ASN A 7 3.77 -5.86 3.85
CA ASN A 7 3.75 -7.30 4.05
C ASN A 7 4.12 -7.62 5.51
N TYR A 8 3.16 -8.16 6.27
CA TYR A 8 3.38 -8.52 7.67
C TYR A 8 4.29 -9.73 7.88
N SER A 9 4.39 -10.63 6.90
CA SER A 9 5.24 -11.82 6.99
C SER A 9 6.71 -11.49 6.75
N THR A 10 7.00 -10.64 5.76
CA THR A 10 8.39 -10.27 5.42
C THR A 10 8.83 -8.95 6.07
N GLY A 11 7.90 -8.14 6.55
CA GLY A 11 8.17 -6.80 7.09
C GLY A 11 8.58 -5.78 6.02
N GLN A 12 8.30 -6.07 4.75
CA GLN A 12 8.66 -5.22 3.62
C GLN A 12 7.50 -4.32 3.21
N LEU A 13 7.84 -3.11 2.77
CA LEU A 13 6.89 -2.18 2.18
C LEU A 13 7.00 -2.29 0.66
N HIS A 14 5.93 -2.79 0.04
CA HIS A 14 5.76 -2.83 -1.40
C HIS A 14 5.20 -1.48 -1.88
N GLY A 15 5.47 -1.15 -3.14
CA GLY A 15 5.38 0.19 -3.73
C GLY A 15 4.03 0.91 -3.67
N ILE A 16 3.81 1.79 -4.65
CA ILE A 16 2.72 2.77 -4.60
C ILE A 16 1.51 2.23 -5.35
N PHE A 17 0.44 2.05 -4.61
CA PHE A 17 -0.87 1.66 -5.10
C PHE A 17 -1.84 2.84 -5.03
N GLN A 18 -2.92 2.76 -5.78
CA GLN A 18 -4.05 3.67 -5.69
C GLN A 18 -5.33 2.88 -5.60
N ALA A 19 -6.32 3.39 -4.86
CA ALA A 19 -7.68 2.88 -4.98
C ALA A 19 -8.19 3.19 -6.40
N ALA A 20 -8.56 2.15 -7.14
CA ALA A 20 -9.14 2.23 -8.47
C ALA A 20 -10.68 2.17 -8.43
N SER A 21 -11.25 1.69 -7.32
CA SER A 21 -12.70 1.61 -7.09
C SER A 21 -13.07 2.13 -5.70
N TYR A 22 -14.37 2.30 -5.47
CA TYR A 22 -14.91 2.38 -4.12
C TYR A 22 -14.84 1.01 -3.42
N GLY A 23 -15.03 1.00 -2.10
CA GLY A 23 -15.13 -0.24 -1.36
C GLY A 23 -16.38 -1.01 -1.75
N GLU A 24 -16.21 -2.25 -2.20
CA GLU A 24 -17.28 -3.16 -2.55
C GLU A 24 -17.12 -4.47 -1.77
N ASP A 25 -18.20 -5.21 -1.63
CA ASP A 25 -18.19 -6.48 -0.90
C ASP A 25 -17.89 -7.64 -1.85
N ASN A 26 -16.94 -8.50 -1.47
CA ASN A 26 -16.55 -9.74 -2.15
C ASN A 26 -16.18 -9.58 -3.63
N ILE A 27 -15.36 -8.56 -3.96
CA ILE A 27 -14.83 -8.35 -5.32
C ILE A 27 -14.12 -9.61 -5.83
N ASP A 28 -13.26 -10.19 -4.99
CA ASP A 28 -12.70 -11.53 -5.16
C ASP A 28 -13.04 -12.37 -3.90
N PRO A 29 -14.02 -13.30 -4.02
CA PRO A 29 -14.46 -14.13 -2.91
C PRO A 29 -13.39 -15.12 -2.45
N THR A 30 -12.32 -15.33 -3.23
CA THR A 30 -11.21 -16.22 -2.90
C THR A 30 -9.94 -15.50 -2.46
N ALA A 31 -9.96 -14.16 -2.44
CA ALA A 31 -8.81 -13.37 -2.03
C ALA A 31 -8.38 -13.72 -0.60
N TRP A 32 -7.08 -13.93 -0.40
CA TRP A 32 -6.51 -14.31 0.90
C TRP A 32 -7.15 -15.57 1.51
N ALA A 33 -7.70 -16.47 0.68
CA ALA A 33 -8.23 -17.75 1.12
C ALA A 33 -7.15 -18.50 1.90
N ASN A 34 -7.49 -18.89 3.13
CA ASN A 34 -6.59 -19.63 4.00
C ASN A 34 -6.96 -21.12 3.93
N LYS A 35 -6.00 -22.01 4.21
CA LYS A 35 -6.23 -23.47 4.21
C LYS A 35 -7.36 -23.90 5.16
N ASN A 36 -7.67 -23.08 6.15
CA ASN A 36 -8.71 -23.34 7.16
C ASN A 36 -10.13 -22.94 6.71
N CYS A 37 -10.27 -22.10 5.68
CA CYS A 37 -11.55 -21.66 5.10
C CYS A 37 -11.44 -21.67 3.57
N PRO A 38 -11.52 -22.85 2.93
CA PRO A 38 -11.45 -22.95 1.48
C PRO A 38 -12.70 -22.32 0.84
N GLY A 39 -12.50 -21.33 -0.03
CA GLY A 39 -13.57 -20.74 -0.85
C GLY A 39 -14.15 -19.42 -0.37
N GLU A 40 -13.77 -18.93 0.82
CA GLU A 40 -14.23 -17.63 1.32
C GLU A 40 -13.08 -16.78 1.87
N SER A 41 -12.98 -15.57 1.35
CA SER A 41 -12.15 -14.50 1.89
C SER A 41 -12.66 -14.12 3.29
N ARG A 42 -11.74 -14.01 4.25
CA ARG A 42 -12.05 -13.45 5.58
C ARG A 42 -12.29 -11.94 5.57
N PHE A 43 -12.08 -11.31 4.42
CA PHE A 43 -12.19 -9.87 4.22
C PHE A 43 -13.29 -9.61 3.18
N PRO A 44 -14.55 -9.42 3.64
CA PRO A 44 -15.67 -9.18 2.74
C PRO A 44 -15.58 -7.82 2.07
N SER A 45 -15.25 -6.76 2.80
CA SER A 45 -15.08 -5.44 2.20
C SER A 45 -13.71 -5.29 1.55
N GLN A 46 -13.71 -5.14 0.24
CA GLN A 46 -12.52 -5.09 -0.61
C GLN A 46 -12.52 -3.81 -1.45
N VAL A 47 -11.34 -3.40 -1.89
CA VAL A 47 -11.17 -2.24 -2.77
C VAL A 47 -10.24 -2.67 -3.90
N GLN A 48 -10.61 -2.38 -5.15
CA GLN A 48 -9.69 -2.60 -6.26
C GLN A 48 -8.52 -1.62 -6.15
N VAL A 49 -7.31 -2.16 -6.25
CA VAL A 49 -6.09 -1.36 -6.24
C VAL A 49 -5.40 -1.44 -7.60
N SER A 50 -4.97 -0.29 -8.10
CA SER A 50 -4.13 -0.20 -9.29
C SER A 50 -2.71 0.16 -8.88
N THR A 51 -1.72 -0.51 -9.47
CA THR A 51 -0.31 -0.22 -9.24
C THR A 51 0.06 1.01 -10.05
N ARG A 52 0.41 2.12 -9.38
CA ARG A 52 0.85 3.36 -10.06
C ARG A 52 2.25 3.18 -10.65
N LYS A 53 3.17 2.59 -9.88
CA LYS A 53 4.54 2.33 -10.28
C LYS A 53 5.03 1.05 -9.61
N ALA A 54 5.58 0.14 -10.41
CA ALA A 54 6.31 -1.00 -9.88
C ALA A 54 7.63 -0.48 -9.29
N CYS A 55 7.78 -0.62 -7.97
CA CYS A 55 8.99 -0.28 -7.25
C CYS A 55 9.47 -1.50 -6.49
N ASP A 56 10.78 -1.59 -6.28
CA ASP A 56 11.35 -2.65 -5.46
C ASP A 56 10.85 -2.56 -4.01
N PRO A 57 10.61 -3.70 -3.36
CA PRO A 57 10.15 -3.73 -1.98
C PRO A 57 11.20 -3.11 -1.06
N LEU A 58 10.79 -2.08 -0.31
CA LEU A 58 11.66 -1.40 0.63
C LEU A 58 11.79 -2.22 1.93
N PRO A 59 13.02 -2.45 2.41
CA PRO A 59 13.24 -3.12 3.68
C PRO A 59 12.87 -2.22 4.88
N PRO A 60 12.56 -2.83 6.04
CA PRO A 60 12.14 -2.12 7.24
C PRO A 60 13.10 -1.02 7.68
N ASN A 61 14.40 -1.19 7.47
CA ASN A 61 15.40 -0.21 7.89
C ASN A 61 15.27 1.14 7.17
N VAL A 62 14.70 1.16 5.96
CA VAL A 62 14.61 2.37 5.14
C VAL A 62 13.38 3.21 5.49
N PHE A 63 12.22 2.57 5.70
CA PHE A 63 10.97 3.29 5.92
C PHE A 63 10.62 3.48 7.40
N ARG A 64 11.18 2.69 8.33
CA ARG A 64 10.95 2.86 9.79
C ARG A 64 11.32 4.24 10.34
N PRO A 65 12.40 4.91 9.90
CA PRO A 65 12.71 6.28 10.34
C PRO A 65 11.65 7.30 9.93
N VAL A 66 10.95 7.04 8.81
CA VAL A 66 9.93 7.93 8.26
C VAL A 66 8.61 7.80 9.01
N LEU A 67 8.31 6.63 9.55
CA LEU A 67 7.07 6.35 10.29
C LEU A 67 7.21 6.81 11.75
N HIS A 68 6.66 7.97 12.07
CA HIS A 68 6.88 8.64 13.36
C HIS A 68 6.21 7.97 14.58
N HIS A 69 5.47 6.87 14.38
CA HIS A 69 4.89 6.08 15.48
C HIS A 69 4.99 4.57 15.22
N TYR A 70 6.18 4.07 14.90
CA TYR A 70 6.44 2.63 14.91
C TYR A 70 6.53 2.10 16.35
N SER A 71 5.40 1.97 17.06
CA SER A 71 5.34 1.34 18.38
C SER A 71 5.14 -0.17 18.26
N GLY A 72 6.20 -0.88 17.84
CA GLY A 72 6.24 -2.35 17.85
C GLY A 72 5.37 -3.03 16.78
N ARG A 73 4.45 -3.91 17.20
CA ARG A 73 3.64 -4.78 16.30
C ARG A 73 2.41 -4.13 15.67
N LYS A 74 2.07 -2.89 16.04
CA LYS A 74 0.87 -2.19 15.55
C LYS A 74 1.27 -0.99 14.70
N PHE A 75 1.14 -1.15 13.39
CA PHE A 75 1.26 -0.05 12.44
C PHE A 75 -0.02 0.78 12.44
N ARG A 76 0.09 2.11 12.54
CA ARG A 76 -1.05 2.99 12.23
C ARG A 76 -1.23 2.99 10.72
N LEU A 77 -2.31 2.36 10.26
CA LEU A 77 -2.71 2.35 8.84
C LEU A 77 -2.94 3.76 8.27
N ARG A 78 -3.20 4.74 9.14
CA ARG A 78 -3.29 6.17 8.77
C ARG A 78 -1.93 6.84 8.87
N LEU A 79 -1.40 7.21 7.71
CA LEU A 79 -0.23 8.07 7.56
C LEU A 79 -0.63 9.55 7.64
N THR A 80 0.25 10.39 8.18
CA THR A 80 0.15 11.84 8.01
C THR A 80 0.59 12.24 6.60
N LYS A 81 0.21 13.45 6.16
CA LYS A 81 0.62 13.98 4.85
C LYS A 81 2.14 14.00 4.69
N HIS A 82 2.86 14.31 5.77
CA HIS A 82 4.32 14.39 5.73
C HIS A 82 4.97 13.01 5.58
N GLU A 83 4.51 12.02 6.36
CA GLU A 83 4.98 10.64 6.26
C GLU A 83 4.69 10.04 4.88
N ALA A 84 3.49 10.28 4.35
CA ALA A 84 3.13 9.83 3.01
C ALA A 84 4.06 10.43 1.95
N TYR A 85 4.39 11.72 2.04
CA TYR A 85 5.30 12.36 1.09
C TYR A 85 6.71 11.75 1.18
N SER A 86 7.25 11.62 2.39
CA SER A 86 8.57 11.02 2.61
C SER A 86 8.65 9.56 2.12
N LEU A 87 7.59 8.77 2.31
CA LEU A 87 7.50 7.41 1.76
C LEU A 87 7.50 7.42 0.23
N LEU A 88 6.79 8.36 -0.40
CA LEU A 88 6.82 8.50 -1.86
C LEU A 88 8.23 8.81 -2.36
N THR A 89 8.95 9.70 -1.68
CA THR A 89 10.34 10.05 -2.03
C THR A 89 11.29 8.86 -1.91
N LEU A 90 11.04 7.92 -0.99
CA LEU A 90 11.84 6.69 -0.88
C LEU A 90 11.59 5.71 -2.04
N PHE A 91 10.40 5.70 -2.62
CA PHE A 91 10.04 4.81 -3.74
C PHE A 91 10.29 5.42 -5.13
N VAL A 92 10.40 6.75 -5.20
CA VAL A 92 10.37 7.49 -6.45
C VAL A 92 11.42 8.59 -6.44
N ASP A 93 12.38 8.52 -7.37
CA ASP A 93 13.25 9.65 -7.67
C ASP A 93 12.42 10.88 -8.05
N ASP A 94 12.85 12.06 -7.61
CA ASP A 94 12.13 13.34 -7.67
C ASP A 94 11.56 13.66 -9.08
N MET A 95 12.21 13.15 -10.13
CA MET A 95 11.77 13.27 -11.53
C MET A 95 10.52 12.45 -11.87
N THR A 96 10.38 11.21 -11.35
CA THR A 96 9.17 10.40 -11.62
C THR A 96 7.99 10.80 -10.75
N PHE A 97 8.21 11.50 -9.62
CA PHE A 97 7.14 11.96 -8.74
C PHE A 97 6.20 12.92 -9.48
N LYS A 98 6.79 13.88 -10.20
CA LYS A 98 6.00 14.83 -11.01
C LYS A 98 5.23 14.12 -12.11
N GLU A 99 5.79 13.10 -12.76
CA GLU A 99 5.08 12.37 -13.81
C GLU A 99 3.96 11.46 -13.27
N ALA A 100 4.20 10.76 -12.16
CA ALA A 100 3.23 9.87 -11.52
C ALA A 100 1.97 10.60 -11.03
N PHE A 101 2.06 11.91 -10.77
CA PHE A 101 0.92 12.77 -10.39
C PHE A 101 0.43 13.70 -11.51
N LYS A 102 1.09 13.74 -12.69
CA LYS A 102 0.75 14.64 -13.80
C LYS A 102 0.01 13.98 -14.96
N ALA A 103 -0.08 12.66 -15.03
CA ALA A 103 -0.98 11.95 -15.96
C ALA A 103 -2.03 11.18 -15.13
N THR A 104 -3.33 11.41 -15.26
CA THR A 104 -4.13 11.45 -16.49
C THR A 104 -5.24 12.52 -16.38
N PRO A 105 -5.39 13.45 -17.35
CA PRO A 105 -6.66 14.09 -17.63
C PRO A 105 -7.48 13.22 -18.60
N ALA A 106 -8.77 13.06 -18.25
CA ALA A 106 -9.87 12.46 -19.02
C ALA A 106 -9.86 10.94 -19.20
#